data_AF-A0A507CAW5-F1
#
_entry.id   AF-A0A507CAW5-F1
#
_cell.length_a   1.000
_cell.length_b   1.000
_cell.length_c   1.000
_cell.angle_alpha   90.00
_cell.angle_beta   90.00
_cell.angle_gamma   90.00
#
_symmetry.space_group_name_H-M   'P 1'
#
loop_
_entity.id
_entity.type
_entity.pdbx_description
1 polymer ?
#
loop_
_entity_poly.entity_id
_entity_poly.type
_entity_poly.pdbx_seq_one_letter_code
_entity_poly.pdbx_strand_id
1 'polypeptide(L)'
;MPATSTSKRKNTPTWASRTESLGYDPVDTLAAIGSLRAQVPVTVAPLVLVSQVYSIITSSTVVDREIDSLCKAGTLRRFRLGSGRHAVMLMTDYLDQIRETLTDLAELSQRYSAFISSATHDGVDITRAVLVDKIQTSDDDITELLKAGFLTHKSVDEYYISARSIGVYWGSYIRGRQELLLWLKRKQFRQVLQSLLEQKTLKQCLLPSKLILADLLGCGFVELVVTPMGNMIKLTRKAEEGASSSR
;
A
#
# COMPACT_ATOMS: atom_id res chain seq x y z
N MET A 1 -47.58 -44.53 -26.89
CA MET A 1 -46.45 -43.74 -27.41
C MET A 1 -46.15 -42.64 -26.41
N PRO A 2 -45.03 -42.71 -25.65
CA PRO A 2 -44.84 -41.87 -24.48
C PRO A 2 -44.19 -40.53 -24.85
N ALA A 3 -44.67 -39.47 -24.20
CA ALA A 3 -44.14 -38.12 -24.26
C ALA A 3 -42.82 -38.05 -23.47
N THR A 4 -41.72 -37.76 -24.17
CA THR A 4 -40.42 -37.51 -23.56
C THR A 4 -40.28 -36.05 -23.14
N SER A 5 -40.17 -35.87 -21.83
CA SER A 5 -39.67 -34.67 -21.17
C SER A 5 -38.21 -34.40 -21.55
N THR A 6 -37.89 -33.21 -22.04
CA THR A 6 -36.52 -32.70 -22.10
C THR A 6 -36.41 -31.39 -21.35
N SER A 7 -35.91 -31.52 -20.13
CA SER A 7 -35.49 -30.45 -19.23
C SER A 7 -34.44 -29.56 -19.91
N LYS A 8 -34.70 -28.24 -19.94
CA LYS A 8 -33.75 -27.20 -20.35
C LYS A 8 -32.55 -27.19 -19.41
N ARG A 9 -31.47 -27.86 -19.79
CA ARG A 9 -30.14 -27.62 -19.21
C ARG A 9 -29.69 -26.20 -19.59
N LYS A 10 -29.64 -25.33 -18.59
CA LYS A 10 -28.99 -24.02 -18.66
C LYS A 10 -27.50 -24.25 -18.93
N ASN A 11 -27.02 -23.88 -20.11
CA ASN A 11 -25.60 -23.76 -20.41
C ASN A 11 -25.03 -22.59 -19.59
N THR A 12 -24.46 -22.91 -18.43
CA THR A 12 -23.50 -22.05 -17.72
C THR A 12 -22.18 -22.03 -18.51
N PRO A 13 -21.59 -20.88 -18.82
CA PRO A 13 -20.32 -20.83 -19.53
C PRO A 13 -19.20 -21.39 -18.66
N THR A 14 -18.58 -22.45 -19.18
CA THR A 14 -17.39 -23.16 -18.75
C THR A 14 -16.16 -22.25 -18.78
N TRP A 15 -16.06 -21.32 -17.83
CA TRP A 15 -14.80 -20.61 -17.52
C TRP A 15 -14.20 -21.03 -16.16
N ALA A 16 -14.87 -21.95 -15.45
CA ALA A 16 -14.36 -22.59 -14.24
C ALA A 16 -13.25 -23.64 -14.51
N SER A 17 -12.62 -23.65 -15.69
CA SER A 17 -11.71 -24.72 -16.13
C SER A 17 -10.31 -24.25 -16.49
N ARG A 18 -9.89 -23.05 -16.05
CA ARG A 18 -8.48 -22.66 -16.12
C ARG A 18 -8.04 -21.85 -14.89
N THR A 19 -8.39 -22.36 -13.72
CA THR A 19 -7.56 -22.24 -12.52
C THR A 19 -6.73 -23.52 -12.44
N GLU A 20 -5.71 -23.62 -13.29
CA GLU A 20 -4.64 -24.61 -13.08
C GLU A 20 -3.86 -24.15 -11.84
N SER A 21 -4.26 -24.74 -10.70
CA SER A 21 -3.39 -25.21 -9.63
C SER A 21 -2.11 -24.40 -9.40
N LEU A 22 -2.25 -23.24 -8.75
CA LEU A 22 -1.21 -22.73 -7.85
C LEU A 22 -1.70 -23.03 -6.44
N GLY A 23 -0.95 -23.87 -5.73
CA GLY A 23 -1.22 -24.24 -4.36
C GLY A 23 -1.39 -23.01 -3.49
N TYR A 24 -2.55 -22.90 -2.85
CA TYR A 24 -2.88 -21.83 -1.93
C TYR A 24 -2.24 -22.15 -0.58
N ASP A 25 -0.95 -21.84 -0.45
CA ASP A 25 -0.22 -21.85 0.81
C ASP A 25 -0.09 -20.41 1.35
N PRO A 26 -0.05 -20.20 2.68
CA PRO A 26 -0.21 -18.88 3.32
C PRO A 26 1.02 -17.93 3.19
N VAL A 27 1.52 -17.69 1.97
CA VAL A 27 2.76 -16.94 1.66
C VAL A 27 2.56 -15.79 0.63
N ASP A 28 1.36 -15.58 0.09
CA ASP A 28 1.16 -14.70 -1.07
C ASP A 28 1.15 -13.18 -0.76
N THR A 29 0.70 -12.74 0.42
CA THR A 29 0.66 -11.29 0.73
C THR A 29 2.05 -10.70 0.89
N LEU A 30 2.98 -11.41 1.54
CA LEU A 30 4.35 -10.93 1.71
C LEU A 30 5.08 -10.85 0.35
N ALA A 31 4.87 -11.84 -0.52
CA ALA A 31 5.41 -11.84 -1.87
C ALA A 31 4.84 -10.69 -2.72
N ALA A 32 3.53 -10.43 -2.63
CA ALA A 32 2.87 -9.31 -3.29
C ALA A 32 3.43 -7.96 -2.82
N ILE A 33 3.60 -7.79 -1.50
CA ILE A 33 4.20 -6.58 -0.92
C ILE A 33 5.65 -6.42 -1.39
N GLY A 34 6.46 -7.48 -1.39
CA GLY A 34 7.82 -7.46 -1.90
C GLY A 34 7.92 -7.05 -3.37
N SER A 35 7.02 -7.57 -4.21
CA SER A 35 6.93 -7.21 -5.63
C SER A 35 6.54 -5.74 -5.85
N LEU A 36 5.62 -5.22 -5.05
CA LEU A 36 5.23 -3.80 -5.08
C LEU A 36 6.36 -2.91 -4.59
N ARG A 37 7.01 -3.27 -3.47
CA ARG A 37 8.19 -2.57 -2.93
C ARG A 37 9.27 -2.50 -4.02
N ALA A 38 9.58 -3.59 -4.72
CA ALA A 38 10.64 -3.60 -5.73
C ALA A 38 10.46 -2.57 -6.85
N GLN A 39 9.23 -2.11 -7.07
CA GLN A 39 8.91 -1.06 -8.05
C GLN A 39 9.02 0.36 -7.47
N VAL A 40 9.12 0.51 -6.15
CA VAL A 40 9.27 1.82 -5.49
C VAL A 40 10.71 2.33 -5.69
N PRO A 41 10.91 3.55 -6.21
CA PRO A 41 12.25 4.13 -6.33
C PRO A 41 12.93 4.32 -4.97
N VAL A 42 14.25 4.15 -4.94
CA VAL A 42 15.07 4.33 -3.72
C VAL A 42 15.03 5.77 -3.18
N THR A 43 14.65 6.74 -4.01
CA THR A 43 14.59 8.17 -3.65
C THR A 43 13.39 8.55 -2.78
N VAL A 44 12.43 7.64 -2.59
CA VAL A 44 11.24 7.87 -1.76
C VAL A 44 11.13 6.78 -0.69
N ALA A 45 10.28 7.02 0.32
CA ALA A 45 10.02 6.02 1.34
C ALA A 45 9.51 4.71 0.68
N PRO A 46 10.06 3.53 1.02
CA PRO A 46 9.70 2.23 0.43
C PRO A 46 8.35 1.72 0.97
N LEU A 47 7.30 2.53 0.78
CA LEU A 47 5.95 2.28 1.27
C LEU A 47 5.11 1.61 0.20
N VAL A 48 4.32 0.63 0.63
CA VAL A 48 3.28 -0.02 -0.16
C VAL A 48 1.92 0.29 0.45
N LEU A 49 0.99 0.80 -0.36
CA LEU A 49 -0.38 1.04 0.09
C LEU A 49 -1.13 -0.29 0.19
N VAL A 50 -1.94 -0.47 1.23
CA VAL A 50 -2.77 -1.68 1.37
C VAL A 50 -3.71 -1.87 0.15
N SER A 51 -4.21 -0.76 -0.38
CA SER A 51 -5.00 -0.75 -1.61
C SER A 51 -4.23 -1.20 -2.86
N GLN A 52 -2.90 -1.13 -2.90
CA GLN A 52 -2.13 -1.72 -4.00
C GLN A 52 -2.10 -3.25 -3.88
N VAL A 53 -2.05 -3.78 -2.66
CA VAL A 53 -2.08 -5.24 -2.42
C VAL A 53 -3.40 -5.84 -2.86
N TYR A 54 -4.52 -5.14 -2.63
CA TYR A 54 -5.85 -5.55 -3.12
C TYR A 54 -5.96 -5.66 -4.64
N SER A 55 -5.03 -5.07 -5.41
CA SER A 55 -5.01 -5.23 -6.86
C SER A 55 -4.42 -6.57 -7.32
N ILE A 56 -3.63 -7.21 -6.47
CA ILE A 56 -2.98 -8.49 -6.72
C ILE A 56 -3.82 -9.62 -6.10
N ILE A 57 -4.29 -9.42 -4.87
CA ILE A 57 -5.04 -10.41 -4.10
C ILE A 57 -6.48 -9.94 -3.95
N THR A 58 -7.43 -10.75 -4.46
CA THR A 58 -8.85 -10.37 -4.53
C THR A 58 -9.54 -10.33 -3.15
N SER A 59 -9.06 -11.11 -2.18
CA SER A 59 -9.69 -11.20 -0.86
C SER A 59 -9.13 -10.16 0.11
N SER A 60 -9.79 -9.00 0.23
CA SER A 60 -9.40 -7.94 1.17
C SER A 60 -9.34 -8.43 2.63
N THR A 61 -10.28 -9.29 3.03
CA THR A 61 -10.32 -9.85 4.39
C THR A 61 -9.13 -10.74 4.72
N VAL A 62 -8.62 -11.49 3.74
CA VAL A 62 -7.43 -12.33 3.92
C VAL A 62 -6.19 -11.45 3.97
N VAL A 63 -6.08 -10.47 3.07
CA VAL A 63 -4.98 -9.50 3.07
C VAL A 63 -4.90 -8.75 4.40
N ASP A 64 -6.01 -8.23 4.92
CA ASP A 64 -6.02 -7.52 6.21
C ASP A 64 -5.55 -8.42 7.36
N ARG A 65 -6.05 -9.66 7.42
CA ARG A 65 -5.64 -10.66 8.44
C ARG A 65 -4.17 -11.03 8.33
N GLU A 66 -3.66 -11.20 7.11
CA GLU A 66 -2.27 -11.53 6.86
C GLU A 66 -1.35 -10.35 7.19
N ILE A 67 -1.72 -9.12 6.81
CA ILE A 67 -0.95 -7.93 7.19
C ILE A 67 -0.91 -7.79 8.71
N ASP A 68 -2.04 -7.95 9.41
CA ASP A 68 -2.06 -7.91 10.88
C ASP A 68 -1.16 -9.01 11.49
N SER A 69 -1.16 -10.22 10.91
CA SER A 69 -0.31 -11.31 11.37
C SER A 69 1.17 -11.03 11.13
N LEU A 70 1.52 -10.45 9.98
CA LEU A 70 2.89 -10.06 9.63
C LEU A 70 3.40 -8.87 10.45
N CYS A 71 2.50 -7.96 10.85
CA CYS A 71 2.82 -6.87 11.77
C CYS A 71 3.08 -7.40 13.20
N LYS A 72 2.24 -8.32 13.69
CA LYS A 72 2.48 -9.02 14.97
C LYS A 72 3.76 -9.85 14.97
N ALA A 73 4.13 -10.44 13.83
CA ALA A 73 5.38 -11.16 13.66
C ALA A 73 6.60 -10.24 13.52
N GLY A 74 6.42 -8.91 13.48
CA GLY A 74 7.51 -7.95 13.31
C GLY A 74 8.15 -7.94 11.92
N THR A 75 7.50 -8.55 10.92
CA THR A 75 8.01 -8.59 9.53
C THR A 75 7.61 -7.34 8.74
N LEU A 76 6.43 -6.79 9.04
CA LEU A 76 5.91 -5.57 8.44
C LEU A 76 5.63 -4.52 9.51
N ARG A 77 5.69 -3.25 9.12
CA ARG A 77 5.22 -2.15 9.96
C ARG A 77 4.17 -1.33 9.22
N ARG A 78 3.06 -1.03 9.90
CA ARG A 78 1.98 -0.20 9.40
C ARG A 78 2.22 1.27 9.76
N PHE A 79 1.97 2.15 8.80
CA PHE A 79 2.04 3.60 8.97
C PHE A 79 0.72 4.24 8.57
N ARG A 80 0.37 5.32 9.26
CA ARG A 80 -0.77 6.15 8.91
C ARG A 80 -0.34 7.22 7.91
N LEU A 81 -1.06 7.30 6.81
CA LEU A 81 -0.92 8.35 5.81
C LEU A 81 -1.98 9.42 6.03
N GLY A 82 -1.84 10.56 5.34
CA GLY A 82 -2.89 11.57 5.28
C GLY A 82 -4.20 10.96 4.75
N SER A 83 -5.35 11.52 5.11
CA SER A 83 -6.70 11.00 4.79
C SER A 83 -7.11 9.68 5.46
N GLY A 84 -6.40 9.24 6.52
CA GLY A 84 -6.78 8.04 7.29
C GLY A 84 -6.46 6.72 6.60
N ARG A 85 -5.64 6.76 5.54
CA ARG A 85 -5.20 5.55 4.82
C ARG A 85 -3.99 4.94 5.51
N HIS A 86 -3.79 3.64 5.29
CA HIS A 86 -2.67 2.90 5.83
C HIS A 86 -1.72 2.47 4.70
N ALA A 87 -0.43 2.54 4.99
CA ALA A 87 0.62 1.92 4.19
C ALA A 87 1.43 0.97 5.06
N VAL A 88 2.10 0.04 4.41
CA VAL A 88 2.98 -0.94 5.04
C VAL A 88 4.39 -0.80 4.48
N MET A 89 5.38 -1.08 5.31
CA MET A 89 6.79 -1.15 4.96
C MET A 89 7.37 -2.47 5.48
N LEU A 90 8.35 -3.03 4.79
CA LEU A 90 9.16 -4.12 5.34
C LEU A 90 9.90 -3.62 6.57
N MET A 91 9.93 -4.43 7.62
CA MET A 91 10.64 -4.06 8.84
C MET A 91 12.14 -3.88 8.59
N THR A 92 12.71 -4.68 7.68
CA THR A 92 14.12 -4.54 7.25
C THR A 92 14.38 -3.16 6.66
N ASP A 93 13.56 -2.71 5.70
CA ASP A 93 13.66 -1.38 5.09
C ASP A 93 13.53 -0.26 6.16
N TYR A 94 12.64 -0.44 7.14
CA TYR A 94 12.45 0.55 8.20
C TYR A 94 13.64 0.63 9.17
N LEU A 95 14.20 -0.53 9.56
CA LEU A 95 15.40 -0.59 10.40
C LEU A 95 16.61 0.00 9.70
N ASP A 96 16.76 -0.25 8.40
CA ASP A 96 17.85 0.34 7.61
C ASP A 96 17.69 1.87 7.54
N GLN A 97 16.48 2.40 7.35
CA GLN A 97 16.23 3.85 7.43
C GLN A 97 16.63 4.45 8.78
N ILE A 98 16.31 3.79 9.89
CA ILE A 98 16.68 4.23 11.24
C ILE A 98 18.20 4.30 11.39
N ARG A 99 18.90 3.23 10.98
CA ARG A 99 20.36 3.15 11.06
C ARG A 99 21.04 4.22 10.21
N GLU A 100 20.58 4.43 8.97
CA GLU A 100 21.16 5.40 8.04
C GLU A 100 20.87 6.86 8.44
N THR A 101 19.76 7.11 9.13
CA THR A 101 19.35 8.47 9.51
C THR A 101 19.95 8.91 10.84
N LEU A 102 20.05 7.98 11.79
CA LEU A 102 20.54 8.24 13.15
C LEU A 102 21.98 7.73 13.33
N THR A 103 22.81 7.80 12.28
CA THR A 103 24.21 7.34 12.31
C THR A 103 25.01 8.01 13.42
N ASP A 104 24.77 9.30 13.66
CA ASP A 104 25.49 10.10 14.64
C ASP A 104 24.97 9.87 16.08
N LEU A 105 23.82 9.20 16.21
CA LEU A 105 23.13 8.91 17.48
C LEU A 105 22.97 7.40 17.65
N ALA A 106 24.09 6.67 17.60
CA ALA A 106 24.10 5.20 17.58
C ALA A 106 23.33 4.54 18.74
N GLU A 107 23.46 5.07 19.95
CA GLU A 107 22.73 4.55 21.12
C GLU A 107 21.21 4.74 20.98
N LEU A 108 20.75 5.91 20.52
CA LEU A 108 19.34 6.18 20.27
C LEU A 108 18.81 5.28 19.14
N SER A 109 19.59 5.13 18.06
CA SER A 109 19.28 4.24 16.94
C SER A 109 19.08 2.80 17.40
N GLN A 110 19.97 2.29 18.27
CA GLN A 110 19.89 0.95 18.82
C GLN A 110 18.69 0.77 19.76
N ARG A 111 18.46 1.70 20.69
CA ARG A 111 17.31 1.65 21.62
C ARG A 111 15.99 1.72 20.86
N TYR A 112 15.89 2.65 19.91
CA TYR A 112 14.69 2.82 19.09
C TYR A 112 14.44 1.60 18.20
N SER A 113 15.45 1.09 17.49
CA SER A 113 15.30 -0.11 16.65
C SER A 113 14.93 -1.36 17.46
N ALA A 114 15.49 -1.54 18.65
CA ALA A 114 15.12 -2.64 19.55
C ALA A 114 13.68 -2.53 20.01
N PHE A 115 13.23 -1.32 20.41
CA PHE A 115 11.84 -1.08 20.78
C PHE A 115 10.88 -1.33 19.61
N ILE A 116 11.21 -0.83 18.43
CA ILE A 116 10.41 -0.97 17.22
C ILE A 116 10.27 -2.45 16.82
N SER A 117 11.35 -3.23 16.96
CA SER A 117 11.37 -4.68 16.66
C SER A 117 10.73 -5.52 17.74
N SER A 118 10.63 -5.02 18.97
CA SER A 118 9.93 -5.70 20.04
C SER A 118 8.42 -5.71 19.71
N ALA A 119 7.84 -6.91 19.61
CA ALA A 119 6.41 -7.12 19.32
C ALA A 119 5.45 -6.51 20.37
N THR A 120 6.00 -5.77 21.35
CA THR A 120 5.32 -5.05 22.41
C THR A 120 4.50 -3.86 21.93
N HIS A 121 4.76 -3.31 20.73
CA HIS A 121 4.00 -2.18 20.17
C HIS A 121 3.75 -2.33 18.66
N ASP A 122 2.59 -2.92 18.33
CA ASP A 122 2.02 -2.98 16.97
C ASP A 122 1.23 -1.70 16.61
N GLY A 123 1.04 -0.80 17.58
CA GLY A 123 0.33 0.46 17.40
C GLY A 123 1.08 1.46 16.52
N VAL A 124 0.32 2.28 15.78
CA VAL A 124 0.87 3.42 15.02
C VAL A 124 1.08 4.62 15.93
N ASP A 125 0.41 4.67 17.07
CA ASP A 125 0.51 5.72 18.08
C ASP A 125 1.37 5.30 19.28
N ILE A 126 2.04 6.30 19.86
CA ILE A 126 2.90 6.14 21.02
C ILE A 126 2.82 7.38 21.91
N THR A 127 2.82 7.18 23.22
CA THR A 127 2.80 8.26 24.20
C THR A 127 4.21 8.61 24.68
N ARG A 128 4.42 9.85 25.15
CA ARG A 128 5.69 10.29 25.73
C ARG A 128 6.13 9.37 26.88
N ALA A 129 5.20 8.95 27.73
CA ALA A 129 5.48 8.05 28.84
C ALA A 129 6.09 6.72 28.37
N VAL A 130 5.60 6.14 27.26
CA VAL A 130 6.15 4.89 26.71
C VAL A 130 7.54 5.11 26.09
N LEU A 131 7.76 6.24 25.42
CA LEU A 131 9.08 6.60 24.87
C LEU A 131 10.12 6.69 26.00
N VAL A 132 9.81 7.43 27.07
CA VAL A 132 10.71 7.63 28.21
C VAL A 132 10.91 6.33 29.00
N ASP A 133 9.85 5.56 29.27
CA ASP A 133 9.94 4.36 30.10
C ASP A 133 10.60 3.18 29.36
N LYS A 134 10.15 2.89 28.13
CA LYS A 134 10.61 1.70 27.39
C LYS A 134 11.81 1.94 26.50
N ILE A 135 11.94 3.12 25.90
CA ILE A 135 13.07 3.46 25.02
C ILE A 135 14.15 4.19 25.81
N GLN A 136 13.87 4.67 27.03
CA GLN A 136 14.79 5.47 27.85
C GLN A 136 15.21 6.76 27.15
N THR A 137 14.30 7.37 26.38
CA THR A 137 14.59 8.59 25.62
C THR A 137 14.54 9.85 26.48
N SER A 138 15.50 10.75 26.25
CA SER A 138 15.42 12.15 26.72
C SER A 138 14.46 12.97 25.85
N ASP A 139 14.10 14.18 26.30
CA ASP A 139 13.33 15.13 25.46
C ASP A 139 14.12 15.57 24.20
N ASP A 140 15.44 15.62 24.31
CA ASP A 140 16.33 15.86 23.17
C ASP A 140 16.25 14.71 22.15
N ASP A 141 16.24 13.46 22.62
CA ASP A 141 16.09 12.27 21.77
C ASP A 141 14.75 12.29 21.03
N ILE A 142 13.66 12.66 21.70
CA ILE A 142 12.33 12.78 21.08
C ILE A 142 12.35 13.86 20.00
N THR A 143 13.02 14.99 20.28
CA THR A 143 13.20 16.07 19.32
C THR A 143 13.99 15.61 18.10
N GLU A 144 15.04 14.82 18.27
CA GLU A 144 15.81 14.23 17.16
C GLU A 144 14.99 13.21 16.36
N LEU A 145 14.18 12.37 17.01
CA LEU A 145 13.27 11.44 16.31
C LEU A 145 12.19 12.17 15.48
N LEU A 146 11.69 13.31 15.98
CA LEU A 146 10.78 14.20 15.24
C LEU A 146 11.47 14.81 14.02
N LYS A 147 12.69 15.36 14.20
CA LYS A 147 13.48 15.95 13.10
C LYS A 147 13.85 14.92 12.03
N ALA A 148 14.20 13.71 12.46
CA ALA A 148 14.52 12.58 11.58
C ALA A 148 13.29 12.05 10.82
N GLY A 149 12.07 12.37 11.27
CA GLY A 149 10.81 11.96 10.65
C GLY A 149 10.29 10.59 11.08
N PHE A 150 10.85 10.02 12.16
CA PHE A 150 10.39 8.76 12.75
C PHE A 150 9.23 8.95 13.73
N LEU A 151 9.01 10.18 14.19
CA LEU A 151 7.84 10.59 14.95
C LEU A 151 7.13 11.75 14.26
N THR A 152 5.82 11.85 14.46
CA THR A 152 5.01 13.02 14.09
C THR A 152 4.03 13.33 15.21
N HIS A 153 3.70 14.60 15.42
CA HIS A 153 2.77 14.98 16.50
C HIS A 153 1.35 14.51 16.20
N LYS A 154 0.71 13.89 17.21
CA LYS A 154 -0.72 13.58 17.22
C LYS A 154 -1.48 14.57 18.11
N SER A 155 -1.03 14.72 19.35
CA SER A 155 -1.57 15.66 20.35
C SER A 155 -0.49 15.97 21.40
N VAL A 156 -0.86 16.65 22.48
CA VAL A 156 0.03 16.85 23.64
C VAL A 156 0.45 15.49 24.18
N ASP A 157 1.76 15.27 24.28
CA ASP A 157 2.39 14.02 24.76
C ASP A 157 2.01 12.74 24.00
N GLU A 158 1.41 12.85 22.81
CA GLU A 158 1.14 11.73 21.93
C GLU A 158 1.71 11.95 20.53
N TYR A 159 2.29 10.90 19.98
CA TYR A 159 2.97 10.90 18.70
C TYR A 159 2.50 9.73 17.83
N TYR A 160 2.54 9.90 16.52
CA TYR A 160 2.49 8.79 15.59
C TYR A 160 3.91 8.37 15.21
N ILE A 161 4.13 7.06 15.22
CA ILE A 161 5.31 6.45 14.62
C ILE A 161 5.20 6.61 13.11
N SER A 162 6.26 7.15 12.53
CA SER A 162 6.34 7.57 11.14
C SER A 162 7.60 7.01 10.48
N ALA A 163 7.67 7.13 9.16
CA ALA A 163 8.83 6.80 8.36
C ALA A 163 9.40 8.05 7.70
N ARG A 164 10.72 8.03 7.47
CA ARG A 164 11.41 9.15 6.82
C ARG A 164 10.81 9.39 5.43
N SER A 165 10.60 10.66 5.10
CA SER A 165 10.07 11.09 3.79
C SER A 165 8.65 10.58 3.47
N ILE A 166 7.87 10.12 4.45
CA ILE A 166 6.48 9.67 4.24
C ILE A 166 5.60 10.76 3.60
N GLY A 167 5.79 12.03 3.98
CA GLY A 167 5.06 13.15 3.41
C GLY A 167 5.39 13.41 1.95
N VAL A 168 6.66 13.23 1.55
CA VAL A 168 7.10 13.36 0.15
C VAL A 168 6.49 12.25 -0.69
N TYR A 169 6.54 11.00 -0.20
CA TYR A 169 5.87 9.86 -0.82
C TYR A 169 4.38 10.13 -1.00
N TRP A 170 3.69 10.51 0.07
CA TRP A 170 2.24 10.71 0.07
C TRP A 170 1.80 11.85 -0.85
N GLY A 171 2.48 13.00 -0.79
CA GLY A 171 2.18 14.15 -1.66
C GLY A 171 2.43 13.83 -3.13
N SER A 172 3.53 13.12 -3.44
CA SER A 172 3.84 12.64 -4.78
C SER A 172 2.75 11.68 -5.30
N TYR A 173 2.34 10.73 -4.47
CA TYR A 173 1.28 9.77 -4.78
C TYR A 173 -0.06 10.46 -5.09
N ILE A 174 -0.50 11.43 -4.27
CA ILE A 174 -1.76 12.16 -4.51
C ILE A 174 -1.73 12.85 -5.88
N ARG A 175 -0.65 13.57 -6.18
CA ARG A 175 -0.49 14.27 -7.46
C ARG A 175 -0.48 13.29 -8.64
N GLY A 176 0.25 12.19 -8.52
CA GLY A 176 0.28 11.14 -9.55
C GLY A 176 -1.09 10.52 -9.82
N ARG A 177 -1.85 10.22 -8.76
CA ARG A 177 -3.22 9.72 -8.85
C ARG A 177 -4.14 10.70 -9.59
N GLN A 178 -4.07 11.99 -9.24
CA GLN A 178 -4.85 13.03 -9.90
C GLN A 178 -4.48 13.18 -11.38
N GLU A 179 -3.18 13.25 -11.69
CA GLU A 179 -2.67 13.35 -13.06
C GLU A 179 -3.16 12.17 -13.92
N LEU A 180 -3.04 10.94 -13.41
CA LEU A 180 -3.42 9.73 -14.12
C LEU A 180 -4.94 9.67 -14.34
N LEU A 181 -5.75 9.97 -13.33
CA LEU A 181 -7.22 10.01 -13.47
C LEU A 181 -7.68 11.08 -14.48
N LEU A 182 -7.12 12.29 -14.42
CA LEU A 182 -7.42 13.35 -15.39
C LEU A 182 -6.99 12.99 -16.80
N TRP A 183 -5.91 12.23 -16.95
CA TRP A 183 -5.48 11.72 -18.24
C TRP A 183 -6.41 10.62 -18.77
N LEU A 184 -6.82 9.65 -17.95
CA LEU A 184 -7.80 8.61 -18.35
C LEU A 184 -9.16 9.22 -18.74
N LYS A 185 -9.65 10.22 -17.99
CA LYS A 185 -10.94 10.88 -18.26
C LYS A 185 -11.00 11.53 -19.66
N ARG A 186 -9.85 11.92 -20.23
CA ARG A 186 -9.74 12.52 -21.56
C ARG A 186 -9.65 11.49 -22.70
N LYS A 187 -9.52 10.20 -22.39
CA LYS A 187 -9.43 9.14 -23.41
C LYS A 187 -10.81 8.77 -23.96
N GLN A 188 -10.83 8.38 -25.23
CA GLN A 188 -12.03 7.85 -25.88
C GLN A 188 -12.55 6.64 -25.11
N PHE A 189 -13.85 6.61 -24.84
CA PHE A 189 -14.53 5.61 -24.00
C PHE A 189 -13.97 5.47 -22.58
N ARG A 190 -13.15 6.42 -22.10
CA ARG A 190 -12.53 6.41 -20.77
C ARG A 190 -11.78 5.10 -20.47
N GLN A 191 -11.17 4.54 -21.51
CA GLN A 191 -10.43 3.27 -21.45
C GLN A 191 -9.09 3.37 -22.19
N VAL A 192 -8.11 2.57 -21.78
CA VAL A 192 -6.77 2.54 -22.36
C VAL A 192 -6.08 1.20 -22.14
N LEU A 193 -5.25 0.76 -23.08
CA LEU A 193 -4.47 -0.46 -22.93
C LEU A 193 -3.53 -0.35 -21.73
N GLN A 194 -3.44 -1.40 -20.91
CA GLN A 194 -2.62 -1.44 -19.70
C GLN A 194 -1.16 -1.08 -20.00
N SER A 195 -0.57 -1.68 -21.04
CA SER A 195 0.83 -1.42 -21.43
C SER A 195 1.11 0.05 -21.72
N LEU A 196 0.17 0.76 -22.37
CA LEU A 196 0.32 2.18 -22.68
C LEU A 196 0.22 3.05 -21.43
N LEU A 197 -0.66 2.67 -20.49
CA LEU A 197 -0.79 3.34 -19.20
C LEU A 197 0.47 3.15 -18.35
N GLU A 198 1.03 1.95 -18.31
CA GLU A 198 2.23 1.64 -17.54
C GLU A 198 3.48 2.38 -18.06
N GLN A 199 3.55 2.66 -19.37
CA GLN A 199 4.63 3.44 -19.99
C GLN A 199 4.46 4.96 -19.82
N LYS A 200 3.31 5.43 -19.33
CA LYS A 200 3.05 6.85 -19.14
C LYS A 200 4.02 7.39 -18.08
N THR A 201 4.76 8.44 -18.43
CA THR A 201 5.51 9.21 -17.44
C THR A 201 4.57 10.18 -16.73
N LEU A 202 4.58 10.20 -15.40
CA LEU A 202 3.83 11.15 -14.59
C LEU A 202 4.76 12.33 -14.26
N LYS A 203 4.35 13.54 -14.63
CA LYS A 203 5.19 14.74 -14.45
C LYS A 203 5.25 15.18 -12.99
N GLN A 204 4.18 14.93 -12.24
CA GLN A 204 4.02 15.42 -10.87
C GLN A 204 4.21 14.33 -9.80
N CYS A 205 4.65 13.14 -10.23
CA CYS A 205 4.80 11.96 -9.38
C CYS A 205 6.20 11.37 -9.52
N LEU A 206 6.83 11.10 -8.38
CA LEU A 206 8.08 10.34 -8.27
C LEU A 206 7.86 8.83 -8.39
N LEU A 207 6.60 8.36 -8.30
CA LEU A 207 6.27 6.93 -8.37
C LEU A 207 5.96 6.54 -9.82
N PRO A 208 6.36 5.33 -10.25
CA PRO A 208 5.99 4.80 -11.55
C PRO A 208 4.47 4.63 -11.69
N SER A 209 3.97 4.80 -12.92
CA SER A 209 2.55 4.66 -13.24
C SER A 209 1.96 3.30 -12.85
N LYS A 210 2.76 2.23 -12.86
CA LYS A 210 2.35 0.89 -12.43
C LYS A 210 1.85 0.87 -10.98
N LEU A 211 2.55 1.56 -10.07
CA LEU A 211 2.16 1.61 -8.65
C LEU A 211 0.89 2.43 -8.44
N ILE A 212 0.71 3.49 -9.22
CA ILE A 212 -0.53 4.29 -9.18
C ILE A 212 -1.69 3.47 -9.76
N LEU A 213 -1.46 2.72 -10.84
CA LEU A 213 -2.46 1.84 -11.44
C LEU A 213 -2.90 0.73 -10.48
N ALA A 214 -1.95 0.07 -9.82
CA ALA A 214 -2.23 -0.95 -8.80
C ALA A 214 -3.18 -0.38 -7.72
N ASP A 215 -2.90 0.82 -7.23
CA ASP A 215 -3.81 1.44 -6.26
C ASP A 215 -5.19 1.75 -6.85
N LEU A 216 -5.28 2.26 -8.08
CA LEU A 216 -6.57 2.56 -8.72
C LEU A 216 -7.40 1.29 -8.90
N LEU A 217 -6.77 0.17 -9.26
CA LEU A 217 -7.40 -1.14 -9.38
C LEU A 217 -7.91 -1.63 -8.03
N GLY A 218 -7.06 -1.66 -7.00
CA GLY A 218 -7.47 -2.18 -5.69
C GLY A 218 -8.42 -1.25 -4.93
N CYS A 219 -8.47 0.03 -5.28
CA CYS A 219 -9.53 0.93 -4.80
C CYS A 219 -10.85 0.82 -5.62
N GLY A 220 -10.84 0.11 -6.76
CA GLY A 220 -11.98 -0.03 -7.67
C GLY A 220 -12.32 1.23 -8.47
N PHE A 221 -11.36 2.14 -8.68
CA PHE A 221 -11.53 3.34 -9.53
C PHE A 221 -11.39 2.99 -11.02
N VAL A 222 -10.68 1.91 -11.31
CA VAL A 222 -10.57 1.35 -12.65
C VAL A 222 -10.81 -0.15 -12.60
N GLU A 223 -11.28 -0.71 -13.70
CA GLU A 223 -11.48 -2.14 -13.90
C GLU A 223 -10.60 -2.64 -15.04
N LEU A 224 -10.15 -3.89 -14.93
CA LEU A 224 -9.39 -4.57 -15.97
C LEU A 224 -10.35 -5.39 -16.83
N VAL A 225 -10.36 -5.11 -18.13
CA VAL A 225 -11.16 -5.80 -19.14
C VAL A 225 -10.21 -6.53 -20.07
N VAL A 226 -10.27 -7.86 -20.06
CA VAL A 226 -9.44 -8.68 -20.95
C VAL A 226 -9.96 -8.55 -22.37
N THR A 227 -9.08 -8.18 -23.31
CA THR A 227 -9.40 -8.13 -24.73
C THR A 227 -8.38 -8.94 -25.53
N PRO A 228 -8.72 -9.40 -26.75
CA PRO A 228 -7.77 -10.12 -27.61
C PRO A 228 -6.49 -9.33 -27.93
N MET A 229 -6.55 -8.00 -27.84
CA MET A 229 -5.42 -7.09 -28.10
C MET A 229 -4.61 -6.77 -26.82
N GLY A 230 -4.95 -7.40 -25.69
CA GLY A 230 -4.35 -7.17 -24.39
C GLY A 230 -5.34 -6.62 -23.35
N ASN A 231 -4.86 -6.43 -22.13
CA ASN A 231 -5.69 -5.95 -21.03
C ASN A 231 -6.01 -4.46 -21.21
N MET A 232 -7.29 -4.12 -21.12
CA MET A 232 -7.81 -2.76 -21.17
C MET A 232 -8.14 -2.28 -19.76
N ILE A 233 -7.71 -1.08 -19.41
CA ILE A 233 -8.07 -0.41 -18.15
C ILE A 233 -9.20 0.55 -18.46
N LYS A 234 -10.33 0.43 -17.76
CA LYS A 234 -11.51 1.26 -17.93
C LYS A 234 -11.88 1.97 -16.62
N LEU A 235 -12.25 3.24 -16.70
CA LEU A 235 -12.75 3.98 -15.55
C LEU A 235 -14.10 3.41 -15.07
N THR A 236 -14.24 3.26 -13.75
CA THR A 236 -15.50 2.86 -13.11
C THR A 236 -16.31 4.09 -12.72
N ARG A 237 -17.62 3.88 -12.48
CA ARG A 237 -18.53 4.94 -11.97
C ARG A 237 -18.05 5.55 -10.65
N LYS A 238 -17.41 4.75 -9.78
CA LYS A 238 -16.82 5.22 -8.51
C LYS A 238 -15.76 6.30 -8.72
N ALA A 239 -14.99 6.23 -9.81
CA ALA A 239 -13.99 7.25 -10.13
C ALA A 239 -14.57 8.55 -10.69
N GLU A 240 -15.81 8.48 -11.20
CA GLU A 240 -16.55 9.64 -11.69
C GLU A 240 -17.15 10.41 -10.52
N GLU A 241 -17.64 9.71 -9.50
CA GLU A 241 -18.28 10.26 -8.30
C GLU A 241 -17.26 10.65 -7.20
N GLY A 242 -16.20 9.85 -7.01
CA GLY A 242 -15.24 10.01 -5.91
C GLY A 242 -14.19 11.12 -6.06
N ALA A 243 -14.10 11.76 -7.24
CA ALA A 243 -13.17 12.89 -7.45
C ALA A 243 -13.58 14.16 -6.69
N SER A 244 -14.81 14.20 -6.14
CA SER A 244 -15.30 15.31 -5.31
C SER A 244 -14.97 15.16 -3.82
N SER A 245 -14.50 14.00 -3.37
CA SER A 245 -14.31 13.70 -1.93
C SER A 245 -12.84 13.71 -1.46
N SER A 246 -11.89 14.09 -2.31
CA SER A 246 -10.46 14.17 -1.94
C SER A 246 -9.95 15.61 -1.77
N ARG A 247 -10.78 16.48 -1.21
CA ARG A 247 -10.35 17.80 -0.70
C ARG A 247 -10.27 17.74 0.81
#